data_AF-A0A352J0C5-F1
#
_entry.id   AF-A0A352J0C5-F1
#
_cell.length_a   1.000
_cell.length_b   1.000
_cell.length_c   1.000
_cell.angle_alpha   90.00
_cell.angle_beta   90.00
_cell.angle_gamma   90.00
#
_symmetry.space_group_name_H-M   'P 1'
#
loop_
_entity.id
_entity.type
_entity.pdbx_description
1 polymer ?
#
loop_
_entity_poly.entity_id
_entity_poly.type
_entity_poly.pdbx_seq_one_letter_code
_entity_poly.pdbx_strand_id
1 'polypeptide(L)' 'MHIAVVGGGVVGMTTAYELNRRGHQVTVLERHSMAGNETSKANAAQRSYG' A
#
# COMPACT_ATOMS: atom_id res chain seq x y z
N MET A 1 11.61 -2.83 15.06
CA MET A 1 10.66 -3.94 14.86
C MET A 1 10.59 -4.25 13.38
N HIS A 2 10.35 -5.51 13.02
CA HIS A 2 10.11 -5.94 11.64
C HIS A 2 8.61 -6.20 11.45
N ILE A 3 8.01 -5.54 10.46
CA ILE A 3 6.56 -5.54 10.24
C ILE A 3 6.27 -6.02 8.83
N ALA A 4 5.34 -6.97 8.70
CA ALA A 4 4.80 -7.39 7.40
C ALA A 4 3.51 -6.64 7.10
N VAL A 5 3.40 -6.08 5.89
CA VAL A 5 2.18 -5.46 5.35
C VAL A 5 1.69 -6.33 4.20
N VAL A 6 0.47 -6.86 4.30
CA VAL A 6 -0.14 -7.70 3.27
C VAL A 6 -1.06 -6.85 2.41
N GLY A 7 -0.76 -6.77 1.11
CA GLY A 7 -1.43 -5.93 0.12
C GLY A 7 -0.65 -4.65 -0.18
N GLY A 8 -0.26 -4.48 -1.44
CA GLY A 8 0.41 -3.32 -2.03
C GLY A 8 -0.56 -2.32 -2.65
N GLY A 9 -1.77 -2.21 -2.13
CA GLY A 9 -2.70 -1.13 -2.49
C GLY A 9 -2.33 0.21 -1.84
N VAL A 10 -3.14 1.25 -2.08
CA VAL A 10 -2.87 2.63 -1.64
C VAL A 10 -2.72 2.71 -0.13
N VAL A 11 -3.59 2.04 0.61
CA VAL A 11 -3.53 1.98 2.07
C VAL A 11 -2.28 1.23 2.52
N GLY A 12 -2.03 0.04 1.97
CA GLY A 12 -0.88 -0.79 2.34
C GLY A 12 0.46 -0.10 2.08
N MET A 13 0.64 0.53 0.92
CA MET A 13 1.85 1.28 0.59
C MET A 13 2.02 2.52 1.47
N THR A 14 0.95 3.25 1.76
CA THR A 14 1.01 4.43 2.65
C THR A 14 1.35 4.01 4.09
N THR A 15 0.76 2.92 4.57
CA THR A 15 1.09 2.34 5.88
C THR A 15 2.55 1.89 5.93
N ALA A 16 3.02 1.15 4.92
CA ALA A 16 4.41 0.70 4.84
C ALA A 16 5.39 1.88 4.83
N TYR A 17 5.08 2.93 4.07
CA TYR A 17 5.87 4.15 4.01
C TYR A 17 5.98 4.83 5.38
N GLU A 18 4.87 5.07 6.07
CA GLU A 18 4.90 5.72 7.40
C GLU A 18 5.59 4.85 8.46
N LEU A 19 5.42 3.52 8.41
CA LEU A 19 6.12 2.61 9.32
C LEU A 19 7.64 2.63 9.08
N ASN A 20 8.07 2.64 7.82
CA ASN A 20 9.48 2.76 7.46
C ASN A 20 10.06 4.11 7.94
N ARG A 21 9.33 5.21 7.73
CA ARG A 21 9.74 6.56 8.18
C ARG A 21 9.87 6.67 9.70
N ARG A 22 9.15 5.83 10.47
CA ARG A 22 9.26 5.71 11.94
C ARG A 22 10.39 4.78 12.40
N GLY A 23 11.21 4.26 11.49
CA GLY A 23 12.36 3.41 11.81
C GLY A 23 12.04 1.93 11.95
N HIS A 24 10.90 1.47 11.43
CA HIS A 24 10.60 0.03 11.36
C HIS A 24 11.12 -0.57 10.06
N GLN A 25 11.65 -1.79 10.13
CA GLN A 25 11.89 -2.57 8.92
C GLN A 25 10.55 -3.11 8.42
N VAL A 26 10.23 -2.90 7.15
CA VAL A 26 8.94 -3.29 6.58
C VAL A 26 9.13 -4.21 5.39
N THR A 27 8.36 -5.29 5.34
CA THR A 27 8.22 -6.14 4.15
C THR A 27 6.78 -6.05 3.66
N VAL A 28 6.60 -5.69 2.39
CA VAL A 28 5.28 -5.66 1.74
C VAL A 28 5.11 -6.94 0.93
N LEU A 29 4.00 -7.64 1.17
CA LEU A 29 3.62 -8.84 0.42
C LEU A 29 2.46 -8.48 -0.51
N GLU A 30 2.71 -8.50 -1.82
CA GLU A 30 1.72 -8.25 -2.86
C GLU A 30 1.59 -9.49 -3.75
N ARG A 31 0.35 -9.89 -4.07
CA ARG A 31 0.05 -11.05 -4.91
C ARG A 31 0.22 -10.76 -6.40
N HIS A 32 0.11 -9.50 -6.79
CA HIS A 32 0.26 -9.03 -8.17
C HIS A 32 1.71 -8.70 -8.49
N SER A 33 2.05 -8.67 -9.78
CA SER A 33 3.40 -8.30 -10.24
C SER A 33 3.76 -6.83 -9.98
N MET A 34 2.76 -5.98 -9.74
CA MET A 34 2.95 -4.57 -9.39
C MET A 34 2.01 -4.16 -8.27
N ALA A 35 2.49 -3.25 -7.41
CA ALA A 35 1.67 -2.59 -6.42
C ALA A 35 0.54 -1.78 -7.11
N GLY A 36 -0.62 -1.69 -6.45
CA GLY A 36 -1.74 -0.90 -6.92
C GLY A 36 -2.54 -1.48 -8.09
N ASN A 37 -2.30 -2.74 -8.48
CA ASN A 37 -2.98 -3.33 -9.64
C ASN A 37 -4.50 -3.51 -9.43
N GLU A 38 -4.93 -3.66 -8.17
CA GLU A 38 -6.34 -3.72 -7.75
C GLU A 38 -6.83 -2.38 -7.18
N THR A 39 -5.95 -1.40 -7.00
CA THR A 39 -6.40 -0.03 -6.71
C THR A 39 -6.82 0.60 -8.02
N SER A 40 -8.11 0.46 -8.30
CA SER A 40 -8.90 1.24 -9.23
C SER A 40 -8.04 1.79 -10.38
N LYS A 41 -7.86 0.97 -11.44
CA LYS A 41 -6.88 1.02 -12.55
C LYS A 41 -6.46 2.38 -13.16
N ALA A 42 -7.04 3.50 -12.77
CA ALA A 42 -6.62 4.85 -13.14
C ALA A 42 -7.14 5.98 -12.21
N ASN A 43 -7.86 5.66 -11.13
CA ASN A 43 -8.58 6.68 -10.33
C ASN A 43 -8.03 6.87 -8.92
N ALA A 44 -6.97 6.16 -8.48
CA ALA A 44 -6.25 6.46 -7.24
C ALA A 44 -7.16 6.65 -5.99
N ALA A 45 -8.25 5.88 -5.88
CA ALA A 45 -9.29 6.06 -4.86
C ALA A 45 -10.09 7.39 -4.95
N GLN A 46 -10.30 7.92 -6.15
CA GLN A 46 -11.25 9.01 -6.43
C GLN A 46 -12.63 8.59 -5.94
N ARG A 47 -13.04 9.17 -4.81
CA ARG A 47 -14.44 9.18 -4.41
C ARG A 47 -15.14 10.21 -5.29
N SER A 48 -16.08 9.76 -6.12
CA SER A 48 -17.04 10.66 -6.74
C SER A 48 -17.99 11.09 -5.63
N TYR A 49 -17.83 12.30 -5.10
CA TYR A 49 -18.89 12.93 -4.34
C TYR A 49 -19.95 13.36 -5.37
N GLY A 50 -21.02 12.58 -5.46
CA GLY A 50 -22.26 13.02 -6.11
C GLY A 50 -23.02 13.95 -5.18
#